data_AF-A0A512L589-F1
#
_entry.id   AF-A0A512L589-F1
#
_cell.length_a   1.000
_cell.length_b   1.000
_cell.length_c   1.000
_cell.angle_alpha   90.00
_cell.angle_beta   90.00
_cell.angle_gamma   90.00
#
_symmetry.space_group_name_H-M   'P 1'
#
loop_
_entity.id
_entity.type
_entity.pdbx_description
1 polymer ?
#
loop_
_entity_poly.entity_id
_entity_poly.type
_entity_poly.pdbx_seq_one_letter_code
_entity_poly.pdbx_strand_id
1 'polypeptide(L)'
;MSDINQFVDPNADFDENNPLREDAVHYPGTTRRGKACELVDNTGQQLDATECQDILNGLVENEVFGFRTLSASGGETISLERRESTHVQVGDDLYRLIVFRYQARIENF
;
A
#
# COMPACT_ATOMS: atom_id res chain seq x y z
N MET A 1 -9.18 5.17 34.29
CA MET A 1 -10.25 5.14 33.27
C MET A 1 -9.72 4.28 32.14
N SER A 2 -10.37 3.12 32.00
CA SER A 2 -10.30 2.08 30.95
C SER A 2 -9.04 1.96 30.10
N ASP A 3 -8.26 0.94 30.44
CA ASP A 3 -7.24 0.29 29.63
C ASP A 3 -7.88 -0.66 28.60
N ILE A 4 -7.25 -0.71 27.41
CA ILE A 4 -7.08 -1.87 26.51
C ILE A 4 -8.06 -2.09 25.33
N ASN A 5 -7.41 -2.21 24.17
CA ASN A 5 -7.78 -2.88 22.91
C ASN A 5 -8.71 -2.14 21.94
N GLN A 6 -8.08 -1.31 21.10
CA GLN A 6 -8.52 -1.11 19.73
C GLN A 6 -8.31 -2.44 18.98
N PHE A 7 -9.23 -3.39 19.17
CA PHE A 7 -9.34 -4.59 18.36
C PHE A 7 -9.69 -4.13 16.94
N VAL A 8 -8.69 -4.02 16.08
CA VAL A 8 -8.91 -3.87 14.64
C VAL A 8 -9.49 -5.19 14.18
N ASP A 9 -10.79 -5.22 13.85
CA ASP A 9 -11.42 -6.41 13.31
C ASP A 9 -10.65 -6.84 12.06
N PRO A 10 -10.10 -8.07 12.01
CA PRO A 10 -9.35 -8.54 10.85
C PRO A 10 -10.22 -8.65 9.58
N ASN A 11 -11.54 -8.54 9.72
CA ASN A 11 -12.50 -8.49 8.62
C ASN A 11 -13.05 -7.07 8.35
N ALA A 12 -12.70 -6.06 9.14
CA ALA A 12 -13.09 -4.68 8.80
C ALA A 12 -12.40 -4.28 7.49
N ASP A 13 -13.16 -3.72 6.56
CA ASP A 13 -12.59 -3.34 5.29
C ASP A 13 -11.59 -2.18 5.52
N PHE A 14 -10.36 -2.32 5.01
CA PHE A 14 -9.35 -1.29 5.14
C PHE A 14 -9.85 0.00 4.47
N ASP A 15 -10.55 -0.14 3.35
CA ASP A 15 -11.16 0.94 2.60
C ASP A 15 -12.30 1.63 3.39
N GLU A 16 -13.02 0.92 4.26
CA GLU A 16 -14.02 1.55 5.15
C GLU A 16 -13.37 2.42 6.23
N ASN A 17 -12.20 2.02 6.73
CA ASN A 17 -11.48 2.76 7.76
C ASN A 17 -10.52 3.81 7.19
N ASN A 18 -10.13 3.67 5.92
CA ASN A 18 -9.19 4.53 5.21
C ASN A 18 -9.75 4.79 3.80
N PRO A 19 -10.85 5.56 3.69
CA PRO A 19 -11.43 5.89 2.41
C PRO A 19 -10.42 6.66 1.56
N LEU A 20 -10.47 6.42 0.25
CA LEU A 20 -9.72 7.24 -0.70
C LEU A 20 -10.21 8.69 -0.58
N ARG A 21 -9.28 9.62 -0.37
CA ARG A 21 -9.59 11.04 -0.30
C ARG A 21 -9.90 11.58 -1.68
N GLU A 22 -10.75 12.60 -1.74
CA GLU A 22 -11.10 13.28 -3.00
C GLU A 22 -9.90 14.01 -3.63
N ASP A 23 -8.91 14.38 -2.81
CA ASP A 23 -7.66 15.05 -3.19
C ASP A 23 -6.48 14.09 -3.36
N ALA A 24 -6.72 12.77 -3.43
CA ALA A 24 -5.67 11.78 -3.61
C ALA A 24 -4.93 11.97 -4.95
N VAL A 25 -3.59 11.89 -4.92
CA VAL A 25 -2.76 12.07 -6.12
C VAL A 25 -2.35 10.71 -6.68
N HIS A 26 -2.61 10.49 -7.96
CA HIS A 26 -2.34 9.22 -8.64
C HIS A 26 -1.11 9.32 -9.53
N TYR A 27 -0.17 8.38 -9.34
CA TYR A 27 1.05 8.24 -10.13
C TYR A 27 0.96 6.96 -10.96
N PRO A 28 0.72 7.05 -12.28
CA PRO A 28 0.59 5.88 -13.14
C PRO A 28 1.94 5.26 -13.47
N GLY A 29 1.97 3.94 -13.60
CA GLY A 29 3.14 3.16 -13.98
C GLY A 29 2.78 1.93 -14.80
N THR A 30 3.81 1.20 -15.21
CA THR A 30 3.66 -0.07 -15.93
C THR A 30 4.61 -1.08 -15.33
N THR A 31 4.08 -2.21 -14.89
CA THR A 31 4.86 -3.34 -14.39
C THR A 31 5.82 -3.86 -15.47
N ARG A 32 6.86 -4.59 -15.08
CA ARG A 32 7.79 -5.24 -16.04
C ARG A 32 7.10 -6.17 -17.03
N ARG A 33 5.89 -6.65 -16.72
CA ARG A 33 5.07 -7.53 -17.57
C ARG A 33 4.07 -6.76 -18.44
N GLY A 34 4.18 -5.43 -18.51
CA GLY A 34 3.33 -4.58 -19.34
C GLY A 34 1.92 -4.34 -18.79
N LYS A 35 1.65 -4.68 -17.52
CA LYS A 35 0.37 -4.37 -16.86
C LYS A 35 0.41 -2.98 -16.25
N ALA A 36 -0.66 -2.21 -16.42
CA ALA A 36 -0.83 -0.93 -15.74
C ALA A 36 -0.82 -1.14 -14.22
N CYS A 37 -0.12 -0.26 -13.52
CA CYS A 37 -0.14 -0.16 -12.07
C CYS A 37 -0.12 1.31 -11.66
N GLU A 38 -0.40 1.60 -10.40
CA GLU A 38 -0.34 2.97 -9.90
C GLU A 38 0.12 3.01 -8.44
N LEU A 39 0.67 4.15 -8.04
CA LEU A 39 0.85 4.55 -6.66
C LEU A 39 -0.12 5.70 -6.38
N VAL A 40 -0.81 5.67 -5.25
CA VAL A 40 -1.71 6.73 -4.83
C VAL A 40 -1.20 7.36 -3.55
N ASP A 41 -0.95 8.66 -3.57
CA ASP A 41 -0.76 9.45 -2.35
C ASP A 41 -2.14 9.80 -1.78
N ASN A 42 -2.50 9.12 -0.69
CA ASN A 42 -3.74 9.35 0.05
C ASN A 42 -3.48 10.13 1.36
N THR A 43 -2.31 10.74 1.53
CA THR A 43 -1.94 11.44 2.77
C THR A 43 -2.60 12.82 2.89
N GLY A 44 -3.00 13.42 1.76
CA GLY A 44 -3.47 14.81 1.67
C GLY A 44 -2.35 15.85 1.83
N GLN A 45 -1.08 15.41 1.93
CA GLN A 45 0.07 16.30 2.10
C GLN A 45 0.72 16.70 0.77
N GLN A 46 0.31 16.10 -0.35
CA GLN A 46 0.93 16.29 -1.67
C GLN A 46 2.44 16.02 -1.60
N LEU A 47 2.76 14.75 -1.37
CA LEU A 47 4.14 14.28 -1.28
C LEU A 47 4.94 14.62 -2.55
N ASP A 48 6.27 14.70 -2.42
CA ASP A 48 7.13 15.01 -3.55
C ASP A 48 6.92 13.98 -4.68
N ALA A 49 6.57 14.48 -5.87
CA ALA A 49 6.23 13.64 -7.00
C ALA A 49 7.40 12.75 -7.46
N THR A 50 8.64 13.20 -7.27
CA THR A 50 9.85 12.45 -7.60
C THR A 50 10.01 11.28 -6.66
N GLU A 51 9.87 11.51 -5.35
CA GLU A 51 9.94 10.44 -4.34
C GLU A 51 8.83 9.41 -4.53
N CYS A 52 7.59 9.86 -4.79
CA CYS A 52 6.47 8.98 -5.14
C CYS A 52 6.79 8.14 -6.38
N GLN A 53 7.36 8.74 -7.41
CA GLN A 53 7.74 8.02 -8.63
C GLN A 53 8.87 7.02 -8.37
N ASP A 54 9.86 7.36 -7.54
CA ASP A 54 10.95 6.46 -7.16
C ASP A 54 10.45 5.27 -6.34
N ILE A 55 9.49 5.48 -5.44
CA ILE A 55 8.79 4.39 -4.73
C ILE A 55 8.08 3.49 -5.74
N LEU A 56 7.29 4.07 -6.66
CA LEU A 56 6.59 3.30 -7.69
C LEU A 56 7.55 2.48 -8.56
N ASN A 57 8.68 3.08 -8.96
CA ASN A 57 9.72 2.40 -9.72
C ASN A 57 10.32 1.24 -8.92
N GLY A 58 10.64 1.46 -7.64
CA GLY A 58 11.14 0.40 -6.75
C GLY A 58 10.15 -0.76 -6.61
N LEU A 59 8.84 -0.48 -6.49
CA LEU A 59 7.80 -1.51 -6.45
C LEU A 59 7.75 -2.31 -7.77
N VAL A 60 7.85 -1.63 -8.91
CA VAL A 60 7.87 -2.27 -10.23
C VAL A 60 9.13 -3.11 -10.42
N GLU A 61 10.30 -2.59 -10.03
CA GLU A 61 11.60 -3.26 -10.16
C GLU A 61 11.68 -4.53 -9.32
N ASN A 62 11.08 -4.50 -8.14
CA ASN A 62 11.00 -5.66 -7.27
C ASN A 62 9.85 -6.61 -7.62
N GLU A 63 9.11 -6.36 -8.72
CA GLU A 63 7.92 -7.12 -9.12
C GLU A 63 6.90 -7.26 -7.98
N VAL A 64 6.66 -6.17 -7.24
CA VAL A 64 5.74 -6.14 -6.09
C VAL A 64 4.28 -6.26 -6.54
N PHE A 65 3.93 -5.62 -7.65
CA PHE A 65 2.61 -5.74 -8.25
C PHE A 65 2.39 -7.10 -8.94
N GLY A 66 1.21 -7.66 -8.75
CA GLY A 66 0.76 -8.92 -9.33
C GLY A 66 0.23 -9.89 -8.29
N PHE A 67 0.04 -11.15 -8.69
CA PHE A 67 -0.28 -12.20 -7.74
C PHE A 67 1.00 -12.68 -7.07
N ARG A 68 1.23 -12.27 -5.82
CA ARG A 68 2.24 -12.88 -4.97
C ARG A 68 1.58 -13.97 -4.13
N THR A 69 1.86 -15.23 -4.46
CA THR A 69 1.62 -16.34 -3.53
C THR A 69 2.72 -16.33 -2.48
N LEU A 70 2.60 -15.46 -1.48
CA LEU A 70 3.41 -15.58 -0.28
C LEU A 70 2.72 -16.60 0.63
N SER A 71 3.24 -17.82 0.66
CA SER A 71 2.95 -18.75 1.76
C SER A 71 3.46 -18.08 3.04
N ALA A 72 2.57 -17.46 3.80
CA ALA A 72 2.92 -16.98 5.12
C ALA A 72 3.39 -18.18 5.93
N SER A 73 4.68 -18.22 6.25
CA SER A 73 5.27 -18.95 7.38
C SER A 73 4.53 -20.25 7.75
N GLY A 74 4.68 -21.31 6.96
CA GLY A 74 4.34 -22.68 7.36
C GLY A 74 2.86 -23.03 7.60
N GLY A 75 1.91 -22.20 7.16
CA GLY A 75 0.48 -22.55 7.17
C GLY A 75 -0.05 -22.88 5.77
N GLU A 76 -0.80 -23.97 5.62
CA GLU A 76 -1.39 -24.50 4.37
C GLU A 76 -2.46 -23.58 3.70
N THR A 77 -2.52 -22.29 4.03
CA THR A 77 -3.53 -21.37 3.47
C THR A 77 -2.89 -20.29 2.62
N ILE A 78 -3.10 -20.39 1.31
CA ILE A 78 -2.74 -19.36 0.32
C ILE A 78 -3.79 -18.24 0.43
N SER A 79 -3.52 -17.20 1.22
CA SER A 79 -4.33 -15.98 1.20
C SER A 79 -4.00 -15.17 -0.05
N LEU A 80 -4.83 -15.29 -1.09
CA LEU A 80 -4.74 -14.53 -2.35
C LEU A 80 -5.04 -13.03 -2.19
N GLU A 81 -5.50 -12.62 -1.01
CA GLU A 81 -5.98 -11.26 -0.71
C GLU A 81 -5.16 -10.55 0.39
N ARG A 82 -4.00 -11.10 0.78
CA ARG A 82 -3.23 -10.48 1.86
C ARG A 82 -2.57 -9.19 1.35
N ARG A 83 -3.13 -8.06 1.81
CA ARG A 83 -2.56 -6.71 1.70
C ARG A 83 -1.19 -6.69 2.39
N GLU A 84 -0.12 -6.37 1.67
CA GLU A 84 1.19 -6.18 2.28
C GLU A 84 1.28 -4.73 2.78
N SER A 85 1.30 -4.53 4.10
CA SER A 85 1.60 -3.24 4.71
C SER A 85 3.09 -3.17 5.01
N THR A 86 3.80 -2.30 4.31
CA THR A 86 5.20 -1.95 4.58
C THR A 86 5.31 -0.47 4.95
N HIS A 87 6.46 -0.05 5.46
CA HIS A 87 6.71 1.34 5.79
C HIS A 87 7.61 1.97 4.73
N VAL A 88 7.34 3.23 4.39
CA VAL A 88 8.18 4.04 3.50
C VAL A 88 8.46 5.38 4.16
N GLN A 89 9.66 5.91 3.92
CA GLN A 89 10.02 7.26 4.31
C GLN A 89 9.95 8.15 3.07
N VAL A 90 9.31 9.30 3.19
CA VAL A 90 9.23 10.33 2.15
C VAL A 90 9.63 11.64 2.82
N GLY A 91 10.71 12.26 2.35
CA GLY A 91 11.37 13.33 3.10
C GLY A 91 11.79 12.87 4.50
N ASP A 92 11.30 13.57 5.53
CA ASP A 92 11.60 13.30 6.94
C ASP A 92 10.52 12.46 7.65
N ASP A 93 9.42 12.15 6.97
CA ASP A 93 8.23 11.54 7.55
C ASP A 93 8.08 10.07 7.13
N LEU A 94 7.54 9.27 8.06
CA LEU A 94 7.24 7.85 7.83
C LEU A 94 5.76 7.67 7.53
N TYR A 95 5.48 6.86 6.51
CA TYR A 95 4.13 6.55 6.04
C TYR A 95 3.90 5.04 5.94
N ARG A 96 2.62 4.66 5.93
CA ARG A 96 2.19 3.29 5.65
C ARG A 96 2.04 3.14 4.14
N LEU A 97 2.68 2.12 3.57
CA LEU A 97 2.51 1.72 2.19
C LEU A 97 1.67 0.43 2.14
N ILE A 98 0.47 0.55 1.57
CA ILE A 98 -0.44 -0.57 1.41
C ILE A 98 -0.41 -1.01 -0.05
N VAL A 99 0.04 -2.24 -0.28
CA VAL A 99 0.15 -2.80 -1.63
C VAL A 99 -1.06 -3.69 -1.93
N PHE A 100 -1.79 -3.31 -2.97
CA PHE A 100 -2.80 -4.10 -3.66
C PHE A 100 -2.21 -4.71 -4.94
N ARG A 101 -3.00 -5.54 -5.62
CA ARG A 101 -2.54 -6.30 -6.80
C ARG A 101 -1.87 -5.44 -7.89
N TYR A 102 -2.42 -4.27 -8.21
CA TYR A 102 -1.84 -3.35 -9.20
C TYR A 102 -1.91 -1.89 -8.76
N GLN A 103 -2.13 -1.65 -7.47
CA GLN A 103 -2.21 -0.32 -6.89
C GLN A 103 -1.45 -0.35 -5.58
N ALA A 104 -0.67 0.67 -5.28
CA ALA A 104 -0.13 0.89 -3.95
C ALA A 104 -0.69 2.21 -3.42
N ARG A 105 -0.92 2.30 -2.11
CA ARG A 105 -1.37 3.54 -1.46
C ARG A 105 -0.42 3.95 -0.36
N ILE A 106 -0.07 5.22 -0.33
CA ILE A 106 0.63 5.86 0.78
C ILE A 106 -0.42 6.48 1.70
N GLU A 107 -0.39 6.09 2.96
CA GLU A 107 -1.34 6.49 3.98
C GLU A 107 -0.59 7.04 5.19
N ASN A 108 -1.17 8.03 5.88
CA ASN A 108 -0.69 8.44 7.20
C ASN A 108 -0.81 7.26 8.18
N PHE A 109 -0.06 7.27 9.29
CA PHE A 109 -0.18 6.25 10.35
C PHE A 109 -1.49 6.33 11.13
#